data_AF-A0A1D6HR63-F1
#
_entry.id   AF-A0A1D6HR63-F1
#
_cell.length_a   1.000
_cell.length_b   1.000
_cell.length_c   1.000
_cell.angle_alpha   90.00
_cell.angle_beta   90.00
_cell.angle_gamma   90.00
#
_symmetry.space_group_name_H-M   'P 1'
#
loop_
_entity.id
_entity.type
_entity.pdbx_description
1 polymer ?
#
loop_
_entity_poly.entity_id
_entity_poly.type
_entity_poly.pdbx_seq_one_letter_code
_entity_poly.pdbx_strand_id
1 'polypeptide(L)'
;MARKPLDYEELNENVKRVQYAVRGELYLRASELQKEGKKIIFTNVGNPHALGQKPLTFPRQVVALCQAPFLLDDPHVGLMFPADAIARAKHYLAMAPGGLGAYSDSRGIPGIRKEVADFIHKRDGYPSDPELIYLTDGASKGVMQILNTIIRNEMDGILVPVPQYPLYSATISLYGGSLVPYYLEEEANWSLDFVNIRQTVAEA
;
A
#
# COMPACT_ATOMS: atom_id res chain seq x y z
N MET A 1 -0.91 -38.86 21.93
CA MET A 1 -2.13 -38.22 21.36
C MET A 1 -1.88 -37.97 19.89
N ALA A 2 -2.80 -38.36 19.01
CA ALA A 2 -2.71 -37.97 17.59
C ALA A 2 -2.80 -36.44 17.50
N ARG A 3 -1.92 -35.80 16.73
CA ARG A 3 -2.02 -34.37 16.46
C ARG A 3 -3.32 -34.14 15.69
N LYS A 4 -4.21 -33.29 16.23
CA LYS A 4 -5.38 -32.85 15.49
C LYS A 4 -4.91 -32.06 14.25
N PRO A 5 -5.53 -32.28 13.09
CA PRO A 5 -5.30 -31.43 11.93
C PRO A 5 -5.84 -30.03 12.22
N LEU A 6 -5.18 -29.00 11.69
CA LEU A 6 -5.69 -27.64 11.75
C LEU A 6 -7.07 -27.57 11.10
N ASP A 7 -8.07 -27.11 11.84
CA ASP A 7 -9.41 -26.83 11.36
C ASP A 7 -9.80 -25.36 11.62
N TYR A 8 -11.01 -24.97 11.19
CA TYR A 8 -11.50 -23.61 11.38
C TYR A 8 -11.59 -23.25 12.87
N GLU A 9 -12.01 -24.16 13.73
CA GLU A 9 -12.18 -23.89 15.16
C GLU A 9 -10.85 -23.57 15.85
N GLU A 10 -9.75 -24.17 15.37
CA GLU A 10 -8.39 -23.94 15.88
C GLU A 10 -7.71 -22.68 15.32
N LEU A 11 -8.32 -21.94 14.37
CA LEU A 11 -7.76 -20.69 13.85
C LEU A 11 -7.77 -19.56 14.89
N ASN A 12 -6.83 -18.62 14.75
CA ASN A 12 -6.80 -17.41 15.55
C ASN A 12 -8.14 -16.64 15.44
N GLU A 13 -8.78 -16.38 16.58
CA GLU A 13 -10.05 -15.65 16.67
C GLU A 13 -10.03 -14.28 15.99
N ASN A 14 -8.90 -13.57 16.03
CA ASN A 14 -8.75 -12.31 15.30
C ASN A 14 -8.93 -12.52 13.80
N VAL A 15 -8.34 -13.58 13.23
CA VAL A 15 -8.44 -13.89 11.79
C VAL A 15 -9.89 -14.20 11.43
N LYS A 16 -10.63 -14.92 12.28
CA LYS A 16 -12.05 -15.20 12.07
C LYS A 16 -12.91 -13.93 12.05
N ARG A 17 -12.57 -12.93 12.87
CA ARG A 17 -13.28 -11.65 12.96
C ARG A 17 -13.00 -10.69 11.81
N VAL A 18 -11.88 -10.85 11.12
CA VAL A 18 -11.46 -9.93 10.04
C VAL A 18 -12.43 -9.99 8.86
N GLN A 19 -12.88 -8.82 8.42
CA GLN A 19 -13.66 -8.65 7.21
C GLN A 19 -12.99 -7.66 6.25
N TYR A 20 -12.89 -8.01 4.98
CA TYR A 20 -12.32 -7.15 3.93
C TYR A 20 -13.20 -7.12 2.68
N ALA A 21 -14.20 -6.24 2.70
CA ALA A 21 -15.31 -6.25 1.74
C ALA A 21 -14.92 -5.97 0.27
N VAL A 22 -13.82 -5.22 0.03
CA VAL A 22 -13.36 -4.86 -1.34
C VAL A 22 -13.13 -6.10 -2.22
N ARG A 23 -12.74 -7.22 -1.60
CA ARG A 23 -12.61 -8.54 -2.25
C ARG A 23 -13.40 -9.62 -1.50
N GLY A 24 -14.54 -9.24 -0.94
CA GLY A 24 -15.43 -10.12 -0.19
C GLY A 24 -16.41 -10.89 -1.07
N GLU A 25 -17.56 -11.23 -0.51
CA GLU A 25 -18.60 -12.07 -1.11
C GLU A 25 -19.02 -11.62 -2.52
N LEU A 26 -19.25 -10.33 -2.73
CA LEU A 26 -19.64 -9.80 -4.05
C LEU A 26 -18.57 -10.05 -5.12
N TYR A 27 -17.29 -9.94 -4.76
CA TYR A 27 -16.20 -10.23 -5.68
C TYR A 27 -16.12 -11.73 -6.00
N LEU A 28 -16.32 -12.59 -4.99
CA LEU A 28 -16.36 -14.04 -5.19
C LEU A 28 -17.50 -14.44 -6.13
N ARG A 29 -18.71 -13.90 -5.88
CA ARG A 29 -19.86 -14.15 -6.75
C ARG A 29 -19.64 -13.63 -8.17
N ALA A 30 -19.09 -12.43 -8.32
CA ALA A 30 -18.72 -11.89 -9.63
C ALA A 30 -17.70 -12.78 -10.36
N SER A 31 -16.74 -13.36 -9.63
CA SER A 31 -15.72 -14.28 -10.19
C SER A 31 -16.33 -15.60 -10.64
N GLU A 32 -17.32 -16.14 -9.93
CA GLU A 32 -18.08 -17.33 -10.37
C GLU A 32 -18.85 -17.05 -11.65
N LEU A 33 -19.58 -15.94 -11.69
CA LEU A 33 -20.33 -15.53 -12.88
C LEU A 33 -19.41 -15.34 -14.09
N GLN A 34 -18.20 -14.83 -13.88
CA GLN A 34 -17.19 -14.73 -14.94
C GLN A 34 -16.75 -16.11 -15.45
N LYS A 35 -16.56 -17.10 -14.55
CA LYS A 35 -16.25 -18.50 -14.94
C LYS A 35 -17.39 -19.16 -15.70
N GLU A 36 -18.63 -18.77 -15.43
CA GLU A 36 -19.82 -19.17 -16.20
C GLU A 36 -19.90 -18.48 -17.58
N GLY A 37 -18.91 -17.65 -17.95
CA GLY A 37 -18.84 -16.96 -19.24
C GLY A 37 -19.57 -15.62 -19.27
N LYS A 38 -20.06 -15.11 -18.14
CA LYS A 38 -20.68 -13.79 -18.10
C LYS A 38 -19.64 -12.68 -18.22
N LYS A 39 -19.98 -11.64 -18.98
CA LYS A 39 -19.18 -10.42 -19.03
C LYS A 39 -19.37 -9.63 -17.75
N ILE A 40 -18.30 -9.52 -16.96
CA ILE A 40 -18.27 -8.75 -15.70
C ILE A 40 -17.37 -7.54 -15.88
N ILE A 41 -17.82 -6.39 -15.37
CA ILE A 41 -17.01 -5.18 -15.27
C ILE A 41 -16.75 -4.94 -13.78
N PHE A 42 -15.50 -5.06 -13.37
CA PHE A 42 -15.10 -4.87 -11.97
C PHE A 42 -14.93 -3.38 -11.66
N THR A 43 -15.88 -2.81 -10.93
CA THR A 43 -15.86 -1.42 -10.43
C THR A 43 -15.60 -1.35 -8.92
N ASN A 44 -15.21 -2.46 -8.30
CA ASN A 44 -15.01 -2.58 -6.86
C ASN A 44 -13.60 -2.19 -6.37
N VAL A 45 -12.61 -2.11 -7.26
CA VAL A 45 -11.22 -1.79 -6.92
C VAL A 45 -10.72 -0.65 -7.81
N GLY A 46 -10.03 0.33 -7.21
CA GLY A 46 -9.23 1.30 -7.94
C GLY A 46 -8.02 0.65 -8.61
N ASN A 47 -8.24 -0.05 -9.72
CA ASN A 47 -7.20 -0.71 -10.53
C ASN A 47 -7.21 -0.13 -11.97
N PRO A 48 -6.67 1.07 -12.18
CA PRO A 48 -6.91 1.81 -13.42
C PRO A 48 -6.33 1.13 -14.67
N HIS A 49 -5.18 0.46 -14.56
CA HIS A 49 -4.59 -0.27 -15.68
C HIS A 49 -5.47 -1.44 -16.14
N ALA A 50 -6.19 -2.12 -15.24
CA ALA A 50 -7.14 -3.16 -15.61
C ALA A 50 -8.37 -2.61 -16.37
N LEU A 51 -8.62 -1.31 -16.25
CA LEU A 51 -9.67 -0.59 -16.97
C LEU A 51 -9.15 0.18 -18.19
N GLY A 52 -7.90 -0.07 -18.59
CA GLY A 52 -7.32 0.47 -19.82
C GLY A 52 -6.54 1.78 -19.68
N GLN A 53 -6.30 2.27 -18.46
CA GLN A 53 -5.35 3.38 -18.27
C GLN A 53 -3.97 2.98 -18.83
N LYS A 54 -3.42 3.78 -19.73
CA LYS A 54 -2.08 3.56 -20.26
C LYS A 54 -1.04 3.90 -19.19
N PRO A 55 0.01 3.08 -19.01
CA PRO A 55 1.08 3.41 -18.08
C PRO A 55 1.88 4.61 -18.57
N LEU A 56 2.47 5.35 -17.65
CA LEU A 56 3.44 6.40 -17.99
C LEU A 56 4.69 5.77 -18.61
N THR A 57 5.11 6.29 -19.76
CA THR A 57 6.22 5.71 -20.56
C THR A 57 7.56 5.82 -19.83
N PHE A 58 7.87 6.98 -19.26
CA PHE A 58 9.19 7.24 -18.66
C PHE A 58 9.54 6.28 -17.51
N PRO A 59 8.67 6.05 -16.49
CA PRO A 59 8.97 5.06 -15.44
C PRO A 59 9.14 3.64 -15.99
N ARG A 60 8.37 3.26 -17.01
CA ARG A 60 8.47 1.93 -17.64
C ARG A 60 9.83 1.74 -18.31
N GLN A 61 10.31 2.76 -19.03
CA GLN A 61 11.62 2.77 -19.67
C GLN A 61 12.76 2.67 -18.66
N VAL A 62 12.71 3.48 -17.60
CA VAL A 62 13.72 3.45 -16.53
C VAL A 62 13.77 2.08 -15.86
N VAL A 63 12.62 1.52 -15.46
CA VAL A 63 12.56 0.21 -14.82
C VAL A 63 13.06 -0.90 -15.76
N ALA A 64 12.72 -0.85 -17.04
CA ALA A 64 13.20 -1.83 -18.02
C ALA A 64 14.74 -1.81 -18.12
N LEU A 65 15.34 -0.62 -18.20
CA LEU A 65 16.80 -0.47 -18.23
C LEU A 65 17.47 -0.90 -16.92
N CYS A 66 16.86 -0.65 -15.77
CA CYS A 66 17.39 -1.14 -14.50
C CYS A 66 17.26 -2.67 -14.34
N GLN A 67 16.24 -3.29 -14.94
CA GLN A 67 16.05 -4.75 -14.94
C GLN A 67 16.97 -5.47 -15.93
N ALA A 68 17.28 -4.83 -17.06
CA ALA A 68 18.16 -5.35 -18.10
C ALA A 68 19.36 -4.41 -18.33
N PRO A 69 20.27 -4.27 -17.34
CA PRO A 69 21.34 -3.26 -17.40
C PRO A 69 22.32 -3.47 -18.56
N PHE A 70 22.44 -4.69 -19.10
CA PHE A 70 23.24 -4.98 -20.29
C PHE A 70 22.80 -4.18 -21.54
N LEU A 71 21.55 -3.69 -21.57
CA LEU A 71 21.08 -2.81 -22.64
C LEU A 71 21.79 -1.45 -22.62
N LEU A 72 22.33 -1.02 -21.47
CA LEU A 72 23.04 0.26 -21.36
C LEU A 72 24.40 0.25 -22.05
N ASP A 73 24.94 -0.94 -22.33
CA ASP A 73 26.21 -1.15 -23.04
C ASP A 73 26.01 -1.27 -24.55
N ASP A 74 24.77 -1.41 -25.02
CA ASP A 74 24.45 -1.46 -26.45
C ASP A 74 24.63 -0.07 -27.07
N PRO A 75 25.47 0.11 -28.11
CA PRO A 75 25.68 1.40 -28.77
C PRO A 75 24.40 1.96 -29.40
N HIS A 76 23.38 1.13 -29.64
CA HIS A 76 22.09 1.50 -30.20
C HIS A 76 21.01 1.76 -29.15
N VAL A 77 21.30 1.70 -27.85
CA VAL A 77 20.30 1.90 -26.78
C VAL A 77 19.53 3.23 -26.94
N GLY A 78 20.20 4.27 -27.43
CA GLY A 78 19.61 5.59 -27.70
C GLY A 78 18.58 5.61 -28.85
N LEU A 79 18.53 4.56 -29.68
CA LEU A 79 17.47 4.41 -30.69
C LEU A 79 16.15 3.93 -30.08
N MET A 80 16.21 3.23 -28.93
CA MET A 80 15.05 2.62 -28.27
C MET A 80 14.59 3.38 -27.02
N PHE A 81 15.52 4.02 -26.32
CA PHE A 81 15.27 4.73 -25.06
C PHE A 81 15.73 6.18 -25.14
N PRO A 82 14.94 7.13 -24.59
CA PRO A 82 15.34 8.53 -24.56
C PRO A 82 16.50 8.74 -23.57
N ALA A 83 17.30 9.76 -23.84
CA ALA A 83 18.54 10.02 -23.10
C ALA A 83 18.33 10.24 -21.59
N ASP A 84 17.21 10.84 -21.20
CA ASP A 84 16.83 11.09 -19.82
C ASP A 84 16.45 9.79 -19.07
N ALA A 85 15.78 8.85 -19.74
CA ALA A 85 15.49 7.52 -19.17
C ALA A 85 16.78 6.71 -18.97
N ILE A 86 17.70 6.76 -19.94
CA ILE A 86 19.04 6.13 -19.83
C ILE A 86 19.82 6.74 -18.67
N ALA A 87 19.86 8.07 -18.57
CA ALA A 87 20.55 8.76 -17.49
C ALA A 87 19.95 8.41 -16.12
N ARG A 88 18.60 8.38 -16.01
CA ARG A 88 17.91 8.02 -14.78
C ARG A 88 18.14 6.56 -14.38
N ALA A 89 18.18 5.63 -15.32
CA ALA A 89 18.50 4.23 -15.04
C ALA A 89 19.93 4.07 -14.52
N LYS A 90 20.92 4.71 -15.17
CA LYS A 90 22.31 4.73 -14.71
C LYS A 90 22.44 5.29 -13.29
N HIS A 91 21.72 6.38 -13.00
CA HIS A 91 21.68 6.98 -11.67
C HIS A 91 21.16 6.00 -10.59
N TYR A 92 20.05 5.31 -10.84
CA TYR A 92 19.53 4.33 -9.87
C TYR A 92 20.41 3.10 -9.72
N LEU A 93 21.00 2.59 -10.80
CA LEU A 93 21.94 1.47 -10.73
C LEU A 93 23.19 1.84 -9.93
N ALA A 94 23.68 3.08 -10.01
CA ALA A 94 24.79 3.55 -9.20
C ALA A 94 24.46 3.59 -7.69
N MET A 95 23.18 3.74 -7.32
CA MET A 95 22.71 3.69 -5.92
C MET A 95 22.47 2.26 -5.41
N ALA A 96 22.47 1.27 -6.30
CA ALA A 96 22.18 -0.13 -6.00
C ALA A 96 23.33 -1.03 -6.50
N PRO A 97 24.47 -1.11 -5.76
CA PRO A 97 25.67 -1.82 -6.24
C PRO A 97 25.47 -3.32 -6.48
N GLY A 98 24.46 -3.95 -5.86
CA GLY A 98 24.04 -5.34 -6.13
C GLY A 98 22.99 -5.47 -7.23
N GLY A 99 22.73 -4.39 -7.98
CA GLY A 99 21.60 -4.28 -8.89
C GLY A 99 20.25 -4.31 -8.17
N LEU A 100 19.19 -4.54 -8.92
CA LEU A 100 17.82 -4.65 -8.39
C LEU A 100 17.52 -6.01 -7.72
N GLY A 101 18.44 -6.98 -7.78
CA GLY A 101 18.24 -8.33 -7.25
C GLY A 101 18.74 -8.53 -5.82
N ALA A 102 19.56 -7.61 -5.31
CA ALA A 102 20.10 -7.69 -3.96
C ALA A 102 19.15 -7.10 -2.91
N TYR A 103 19.29 -7.53 -1.66
CA TYR A 103 18.65 -6.86 -0.54
C TYR A 103 19.16 -5.42 -0.41
N SER A 104 18.25 -4.50 -0.09
CA SER A 104 18.57 -3.15 0.36
C SER A 104 18.66 -3.06 1.89
N ASP A 105 19.03 -1.89 2.40
CA ASP A 105 18.75 -1.51 3.78
C ASP A 105 17.26 -1.77 4.10
N SER A 106 16.96 -2.14 5.35
CA SER A 106 15.60 -2.51 5.78
C SER A 106 14.58 -1.38 5.64
N ARG A 107 15.04 -0.12 5.58
CA ARG A 107 14.20 1.07 5.32
C ARG A 107 14.11 1.39 3.82
N GLY A 108 14.90 0.73 3.00
CA GLY A 108 15.05 0.97 1.57
C GLY A 108 16.37 1.66 1.21
N ILE A 109 16.68 1.63 -0.10
CA ILE A 109 17.93 2.18 -0.66
C ILE A 109 18.11 3.64 -0.21
N PRO A 110 19.23 4.00 0.46
CA PRO A 110 19.43 5.35 1.02
C PRO A 110 19.26 6.49 0.01
N GLY A 111 19.77 6.30 -1.21
CA GLY A 111 19.62 7.30 -2.28
C GLY A 111 18.16 7.54 -2.68
N ILE A 112 17.33 6.48 -2.71
CA ILE A 112 15.89 6.60 -2.99
C ILE A 112 15.17 7.28 -1.83
N ARG A 113 15.50 6.94 -0.57
CA ARG A 113 14.95 7.62 0.60
C ARG A 113 15.26 9.13 0.59
N LYS A 114 16.47 9.50 0.17
CA LYS A 114 16.84 10.90 -0.05
C LYS A 114 15.98 11.57 -1.11
N GLU A 115 15.75 10.94 -2.26
CA GLU A 115 14.87 11.52 -3.29
C GLU A 115 13.42 11.69 -2.81
N VAL A 116 12.91 10.76 -1.99
CA VAL A 116 11.58 10.91 -1.35
C VAL A 116 11.56 12.09 -0.38
N ALA A 117 12.59 12.24 0.45
CA ALA A 117 12.72 13.37 1.37
C ALA A 117 12.81 14.70 0.61
N ASP A 118 13.61 14.78 -0.45
CA ASP A 118 13.75 15.97 -1.31
C ASP A 118 12.39 16.30 -1.99
N PHE A 119 11.62 15.30 -2.41
CA PHE A 119 10.27 15.50 -2.95
C PHE A 119 9.30 16.09 -1.92
N ILE A 120 9.26 15.53 -0.71
CA ILE A 120 8.43 16.05 0.39
C ILE A 120 8.83 17.48 0.72
N HIS A 121 10.14 17.75 0.81
CA HIS A 121 10.65 19.09 1.07
C HIS A 121 10.19 20.10 0.02
N LYS A 122 10.30 19.75 -1.26
CA LYS A 122 9.86 20.62 -2.36
C LYS A 122 8.35 20.84 -2.37
N ARG A 123 7.55 19.83 -2.02
CA ARG A 123 6.08 19.91 -1.97
C ARG A 123 5.61 20.82 -0.84
N ASP A 124 6.22 20.69 0.35
CA ASP A 124 5.71 21.29 1.58
C ASP A 124 6.43 22.59 1.98
N GLY A 125 7.65 22.81 1.47
CA GLY A 125 8.50 23.94 1.85
C GLY A 125 9.22 23.78 3.20
N TYR A 126 9.15 22.60 3.82
CA TYR A 126 9.78 22.27 5.10
C TYR A 126 10.81 21.14 4.95
N PRO A 127 11.90 21.12 5.72
CA PRO A 127 12.89 20.05 5.62
C PRO A 127 12.27 18.68 5.94
N SER A 128 12.72 17.64 5.23
CA SER A 128 12.36 16.26 5.47
C SER A 128 13.62 15.42 5.65
N ASP A 129 13.65 14.57 6.68
CA ASP A 129 14.81 13.74 7.00
C ASP A 129 14.67 12.36 6.33
N PRO A 130 15.59 11.96 5.43
CA PRO A 130 15.56 10.64 4.80
C PRO A 130 15.67 9.47 5.80
N GLU A 131 16.22 9.69 7.00
CA GLU A 131 16.34 8.65 8.02
C GLU A 131 14.99 8.31 8.68
N LEU A 132 13.98 9.16 8.51
CA LEU A 132 12.60 8.95 8.93
C LEU A 132 11.72 8.35 7.81
N ILE A 133 12.29 8.04 6.64
CA ILE A 133 11.56 7.48 5.50
C ILE A 133 11.74 5.96 5.45
N TYR A 134 10.63 5.24 5.35
CA TYR A 134 10.58 3.78 5.21
C TYR A 134 9.87 3.43 3.89
N LEU A 135 10.59 2.77 2.98
CA LEU A 135 10.01 2.24 1.75
C LEU A 135 9.31 0.91 2.07
N THR A 136 8.09 0.74 1.58
CA THR A 136 7.27 -0.45 1.83
C THR A 136 6.66 -0.97 0.54
N ASP A 137 6.27 -2.24 0.52
CA ASP A 137 5.53 -2.86 -0.59
C ASP A 137 4.08 -2.36 -0.63
N GLY A 138 3.93 -1.12 -1.12
CA GLY A 138 2.70 -0.36 -1.07
C GLY A 138 2.39 0.18 0.33
N ALA A 139 1.43 1.11 0.40
CA ALA A 139 1.02 1.77 1.65
C ALA A 139 0.41 0.78 2.66
N SER A 140 -0.20 -0.31 2.19
CA SER A 140 -0.85 -1.30 3.06
C SER A 140 0.11 -1.89 4.09
N LYS A 141 1.37 -2.17 3.70
CA LYS A 141 2.37 -2.71 4.63
C LYS A 141 2.80 -1.69 5.69
N GLY A 142 2.88 -0.41 5.33
CA GLY A 142 3.12 0.66 6.29
C GLY A 142 2.01 0.76 7.34
N VAL A 143 0.74 0.77 6.91
CA VAL A 143 -0.42 0.78 7.83
C VAL A 143 -0.39 -0.43 8.77
N MET A 144 -0.19 -1.62 8.23
CA MET A 144 -0.10 -2.85 9.02
C MET A 144 1.05 -2.80 10.04
N GLN A 145 2.22 -2.32 9.64
CA GLN A 145 3.37 -2.24 10.53
C GLN A 145 3.13 -1.27 11.69
N ILE A 146 2.56 -0.09 11.42
CA ILE A 146 2.24 0.89 12.47
C ILE A 146 1.18 0.34 13.42
N LEU A 147 0.08 -0.21 12.91
CA LEU A 147 -0.98 -0.77 13.75
C LEU A 147 -0.48 -1.93 14.61
N ASN A 148 0.32 -2.84 14.06
CA ASN A 148 0.94 -3.91 14.82
C ASN A 148 1.90 -3.41 15.90
N THR A 149 2.53 -2.25 15.69
CA THR A 149 3.48 -1.66 16.64
C THR A 149 2.76 -1.04 17.85
N ILE A 150 1.57 -0.48 17.64
CA ILE A 150 0.87 0.31 18.67
C ILE A 150 -0.25 -0.46 19.38
N ILE A 151 -0.85 -1.47 18.74
CA ILE A 151 -1.93 -2.27 19.33
C ILE A 151 -1.33 -3.37 20.21
N ARG A 152 -1.56 -3.28 21.52
CA ARG A 152 -1.15 -4.27 22.51
C ARG A 152 -2.23 -5.31 22.78
N ASN A 153 -3.49 -4.88 22.80
CA ASN A 153 -4.68 -5.70 23.04
C ASN A 153 -5.96 -4.91 22.70
N GLU A 154 -7.12 -5.47 23.03
CA GLU A 154 -8.45 -4.92 22.76
C GLU A 154 -8.72 -3.56 23.41
N MET A 155 -7.94 -3.16 24.42
CA MET A 155 -8.07 -1.85 25.07
C MET A 155 -7.40 -0.72 24.28
N ASP A 156 -6.61 -1.03 23.24
CA ASP A 156 -6.03 -0.01 22.37
C ASP A 156 -7.02 0.35 21.25
N GLY A 157 -7.61 1.53 21.38
CA GLY A 157 -8.56 2.10 20.43
C GLY A 157 -7.87 2.89 19.31
N ILE A 158 -8.29 2.65 18.07
CA ILE A 158 -7.83 3.40 16.90
C ILE A 158 -9.00 4.18 16.31
N LEU A 159 -8.87 5.50 16.22
CA LEU A 159 -9.85 6.36 15.55
C LEU A 159 -9.87 6.05 14.04
N VAL A 160 -11.04 5.78 13.49
CA VAL A 160 -11.23 5.49 12.06
C VAL A 160 -12.46 6.26 11.53
N PRO A 161 -12.35 6.94 10.37
CA PRO A 161 -13.49 7.62 9.78
C PRO A 161 -14.59 6.64 9.38
N VAL A 162 -15.82 7.10 9.34
CA VAL A 162 -16.94 6.40 8.72
C VAL A 162 -17.54 7.32 7.66
N PRO A 163 -17.54 6.95 6.37
CA PRO A 163 -16.98 5.71 5.78
C PRO A 163 -15.44 5.68 5.70
N GLN A 164 -14.86 4.49 5.49
CA GLN A 164 -13.40 4.27 5.41
C GLN A 164 -13.00 3.23 4.37
N TYR A 165 -11.69 3.22 4.06
CA TYR A 165 -11.06 2.16 3.29
C TYR A 165 -10.77 0.92 4.16
N PRO A 166 -11.43 -0.24 3.94
CA PRO A 166 -11.54 -1.33 4.92
C PRO A 166 -10.25 -2.06 5.29
N LEU A 167 -9.10 -1.66 4.76
CA LEU A 167 -7.81 -2.07 5.28
C LEU A 167 -7.69 -1.74 6.78
N TYR A 168 -8.15 -0.57 7.24
CA TYR A 168 -8.00 -0.16 8.64
C TYR A 168 -8.80 -1.08 9.56
N SER A 169 -10.11 -1.20 9.35
CA SER A 169 -10.96 -2.09 10.15
C SER A 169 -10.46 -3.54 10.13
N ALA A 170 -10.11 -4.08 8.96
CA ALA A 170 -9.55 -5.42 8.85
C ALA A 170 -8.26 -5.58 9.66
N THR A 171 -7.35 -4.61 9.58
CA THR A 171 -6.04 -4.70 10.24
C THR A 171 -6.15 -4.52 11.75
N ILE A 172 -7.01 -3.62 12.22
CA ILE A 172 -7.29 -3.42 13.65
C ILE A 172 -7.85 -4.72 14.26
N SER A 173 -8.85 -5.33 13.62
CA SER A 173 -9.39 -6.61 14.07
C SER A 173 -8.36 -7.74 14.03
N LEU A 174 -7.49 -7.77 13.01
CA LEU A 174 -6.43 -8.78 12.88
C LEU A 174 -5.43 -8.71 14.03
N TYR A 175 -5.06 -7.50 14.45
CA TYR A 175 -4.14 -7.28 15.58
C TYR A 175 -4.84 -7.22 16.94
N GLY A 176 -6.16 -7.41 16.98
CA GLY A 176 -6.93 -7.50 18.22
C GLY A 176 -7.15 -6.16 18.91
N GLY A 177 -7.05 -5.05 18.20
CA GLY A 177 -7.38 -3.72 18.73
C GLY A 177 -8.86 -3.39 18.57
N SER A 178 -9.27 -2.26 19.13
CA SER A 178 -10.64 -1.74 19.02
C SER A 178 -10.73 -0.62 17.99
N LEU A 179 -11.73 -0.70 17.12
CA LEU A 179 -12.04 0.38 16.18
C LEU A 179 -12.94 1.40 16.90
N VAL A 180 -12.51 2.66 16.90
CA VAL A 180 -13.25 3.77 17.48
C VAL A 180 -13.75 4.66 16.33
N PRO A 181 -15.04 4.59 15.96
CA PRO A 181 -15.53 5.25 14.76
C PRO A 181 -15.79 6.74 15.02
N TYR A 182 -15.37 7.60 14.09
CA TYR A 182 -15.88 8.98 14.00
C TYR A 182 -16.57 9.19 12.66
N TYR A 183 -17.67 9.94 12.65
CA TYR A 183 -18.52 10.04 11.46
C TYR A 183 -18.16 11.28 10.65
N LEU A 184 -18.03 11.09 9.34
CA LEU A 184 -17.85 12.19 8.40
C LEU A 184 -19.22 12.77 8.04
N GLU A 185 -19.29 14.09 7.95
CA GLU A 185 -20.55 14.81 7.70
C GLU A 185 -20.89 14.83 6.20
N GLU A 186 -21.81 13.96 5.77
CA GLU A 186 -22.19 13.80 4.36
C GLU A 186 -22.73 15.12 3.77
N GLU A 187 -23.60 15.82 4.49
CA GLU A 187 -24.17 17.12 4.11
C GLU A 187 -23.12 18.23 4.04
N ALA A 188 -21.98 18.06 4.71
CA ALA A 188 -20.85 18.98 4.69
C ALA A 188 -19.68 18.45 3.84
N ASN A 189 -19.99 17.72 2.77
CA ASN A 189 -19.00 17.17 1.82
C ASN A 189 -18.00 16.21 2.47
N TRP A 190 -18.47 15.35 3.37
CA TRP A 190 -17.66 14.38 4.12
C TRP A 190 -16.55 15.02 4.96
N SER A 191 -16.81 16.22 5.48
CA SER A 191 -15.87 16.93 6.35
C SER A 191 -15.76 16.29 7.74
N LEU A 192 -14.68 16.61 8.46
CA LEU A 192 -14.45 16.16 9.84
C LEU A 192 -15.25 17.01 10.83
N ASP A 193 -16.07 16.38 11.66
CA ASP A 193 -16.62 17.02 12.86
C ASP A 193 -15.70 16.82 14.07
N PHE A 194 -14.96 17.87 14.44
CA PHE A 194 -14.08 17.86 15.61
C PHE A 194 -14.83 17.75 16.95
N VAL A 195 -16.09 18.16 17.02
CA VAL A 195 -16.91 18.00 18.22
C VAL A 195 -17.26 16.53 18.39
N ASN A 196 -17.78 15.88 17.35
CA ASN A 196 -18.03 14.45 17.33
C ASN A 196 -16.77 13.65 17.67
N ILE A 197 -15.63 13.92 17.02
CA ILE A 197 -14.36 13.23 17.30
C ILE A 197 -13.97 13.32 18.78
N ARG A 198 -14.07 14.50 19.39
CA ARG A 198 -13.74 14.68 20.82
C ARG A 198 -14.68 13.91 21.72
N GLN A 199 -15.98 13.89 21.38
CA GLN A 199 -16.97 13.13 22.13
C GLN A 199 -16.70 11.62 22.03
N THR A 200 -16.46 11.11 20.83
CA THR A 200 -16.10 9.71 20.60
C THR A 200 -14.87 9.29 21.41
N VAL A 201 -13.82 10.12 21.45
CA VAL A 201 -12.62 9.83 22.26
C VAL A 201 -12.91 9.82 23.76
N ALA A 202 -13.83 10.65 24.24
CA ALA A 202 -14.20 10.69 25.65
C ALA A 202 -15.09 9.50 26.08
N GLU A 203 -15.83 8.91 25.14
CA GLU A 203 -16.72 7.76 25.35
C GLU A 203 -16.01 6.40 25.25
N ALA A 204 -14.87 6.34 24.55
CA ALA A 204 -14.07 5.13 24.34
C ALA A 204 -13.15 4.81 25.53
#